data_AF-A0AAW1VUY7-F1
#
_entry.id   AF-A0AAW1VUY7-F1
#
_cell.length_a   1.000
_cell.length_b   1.000
_cell.length_c   1.000
_cell.angle_alpha   90.00
_cell.angle_beta   90.00
_cell.angle_gamma   90.00
#
_symmetry.space_group_name_H-M   'P 1'
#
loop_
_entity.id
_entity.type
_entity.pdbx_description
1 polymer ?
#
loop_
_entity_poly.entity_id
_entity_poly.type
_entity_poly.pdbx_seq_one_letter_code
_entity_poly.pdbx_strand_id
1 'polypeptide(L)'
;MARNQRISKNCSPWYLSKDMKKTRIFECHETPDMTIQSYLERIFRYTRAGPSVYVVAYVYIDRFCQNNPGFRINVTNVHRLLITTIMVASKYVEDMNYRNSYFARVGGLTTNELNKLELEFLFLMGFKLHVNVSVFESYCCHLEREVGIGGGYQIESTLRCAEEIKTRQDEDRRYNQFAGVLL
;
A
#
# COMPACT_ATOMS: atom_id res chain seq x y z
N MET A 1 -38.85 29.61 -17.70
CA MET A 1 -37.65 30.40 -17.37
C MET A 1 -37.13 29.95 -16.01
N ALA A 2 -35.97 29.28 -15.95
CA ALA A 2 -35.20 29.13 -14.71
C ALA A 2 -33.74 28.88 -15.09
N ARG A 3 -32.90 29.90 -14.86
CA ARG A 3 -31.51 30.02 -15.32
C ARG A 3 -30.62 29.76 -14.11
N ASN A 4 -30.19 28.52 -13.89
CA ASN A 4 -29.27 28.20 -12.79
C ASN A 4 -27.81 28.48 -13.22
N GLN A 5 -27.32 29.65 -12.83
CA GLN A 5 -25.91 30.02 -12.94
C GLN A 5 -25.07 29.15 -12.02
N ARG A 6 -24.11 28.42 -12.60
CA ARG A 6 -23.07 27.72 -11.85
C ARG A 6 -22.17 28.76 -11.20
N ILE A 7 -22.22 28.83 -9.87
CA ILE A 7 -21.23 29.56 -9.07
C ILE A 7 -19.89 28.85 -9.31
N SER A 8 -19.03 29.47 -10.12
CA SER A 8 -17.60 29.23 -10.12
C SER A 8 -17.08 29.65 -8.74
N LYS A 9 -16.92 28.67 -7.83
CA LYS A 9 -16.21 28.90 -6.58
C LYS A 9 -14.72 28.95 -6.91
N ASN A 10 -14.18 30.17 -6.92
CA ASN A 10 -12.75 30.42 -6.74
C ASN A 10 -12.28 29.66 -5.48
N CYS A 11 -11.64 28.51 -5.67
CA CYS A 11 -10.92 27.83 -4.60
C CYS A 11 -9.69 28.65 -4.24
N SER A 12 -9.73 29.25 -3.05
CA SER A 12 -8.65 30.07 -2.52
C SER A 12 -7.38 29.22 -2.21
N PRO A 13 -6.16 29.77 -2.34
CA PRO A 13 -4.89 29.03 -2.14
C PRO A 13 -4.60 28.45 -0.74
N TRP A 14 -5.44 28.68 0.27
CA TRP A 14 -5.15 28.32 1.66
C TRP A 14 -5.36 26.83 1.99
N TYR A 15 -6.13 26.09 1.20
CA TYR A 15 -6.27 24.63 1.35
C TYR A 15 -5.00 23.88 0.92
N LEU A 16 -4.37 24.30 -0.19
CA LEU A 16 -3.12 23.72 -0.71
C LEU A 16 -1.97 23.75 0.30
N SER A 17 -1.89 24.81 1.12
CA SER A 17 -0.81 24.98 2.11
C SER A 17 -0.92 24.01 3.29
N LYS A 18 -2.14 23.56 3.63
CA LYS A 18 -2.37 22.62 4.74
C LYS A 18 -2.11 21.18 4.31
N ASP A 19 -2.53 20.80 3.10
CA ASP A 19 -2.28 19.46 2.55
C ASP A 19 -0.78 19.24 2.27
N MET A 20 -0.07 20.27 1.81
CA MET A 20 1.38 20.21 1.60
C MET A 20 2.19 20.03 2.90
N LYS A 21 1.64 20.39 4.07
CA LYS A 21 2.26 20.08 5.37
C LYS A 21 2.00 18.64 5.81
N LYS A 22 0.86 18.06 5.44
CA LYS A 22 0.49 16.69 5.79
C LYS A 22 1.31 15.66 5.04
N THR A 23 1.63 15.90 3.77
CA THR A 23 2.43 14.97 2.96
C THR A 23 3.88 14.82 3.44
N ARG A 24 4.39 15.78 4.23
CA ARG A 24 5.73 15.70 4.85
C ARG A 24 5.83 14.63 5.94
N ILE A 25 4.72 14.08 6.42
CA ILE A 25 4.75 13.01 7.43
C ILE A 25 5.48 11.75 6.92
N PHE A 26 5.51 11.56 5.61
CA PHE A 26 6.22 10.46 4.97
C PHE A 26 7.73 10.71 4.87
N GLU A 27 8.24 11.92 5.09
CA GLU A 27 9.67 12.20 5.06
C GLU A 27 10.37 11.58 6.27
N CYS A 28 11.43 10.82 6.02
CA CYS A 28 12.32 10.28 7.05
C CYS A 28 13.49 11.25 7.27
N HIS A 29 13.81 11.55 8.53
CA HIS A 29 14.95 12.40 8.89
C HIS A 29 16.30 11.69 8.74
N GLU A 30 16.31 10.35 8.80
CA GLU A 30 17.47 9.50 8.52
C GLU A 30 17.11 8.58 7.35
N THR A 31 17.90 8.64 6.27
CA THR A 31 17.70 7.73 5.13
C THR A 31 18.11 6.32 5.57
N PRO A 32 17.23 5.32 5.45
CA PRO A 32 17.62 3.94 5.74
C PRO A 32 18.78 3.52 4.84
N ASP A 33 19.81 2.89 5.42
CA ASP A 33 20.91 2.23 4.68
C ASP A 33 20.42 0.92 4.04
N MET A 34 19.36 1.02 3.24
CA MET A 34 18.72 -0.11 2.59
C MET A 34 18.05 0.35 1.30
N THR A 35 18.34 -0.37 0.22
CA THR A 35 17.74 -0.12 -1.09
C THR A 35 16.23 -0.40 -1.05
N ILE A 36 15.50 0.22 -1.99
CA ILE A 36 14.04 0.01 -2.10
C ILE A 36 13.71 -1.46 -2.40
N GLN A 37 14.54 -2.10 -3.23
CA GLN A 37 14.38 -3.52 -3.55
C GLN A 37 14.52 -4.39 -2.30
N SER A 38 15.61 -4.25 -1.53
CA SER A 38 15.82 -5.03 -0.31
C SER A 38 14.75 -4.77 0.74
N TYR A 39 14.22 -3.54 0.80
CA TYR A 39 13.11 -3.21 1.67
C TYR A 39 11.80 -3.89 1.25
N LEU A 40 11.48 -3.89 -0.05
CA LEU A 40 10.32 -4.60 -0.58
C LEU A 40 10.42 -6.11 -0.38
N GLU A 41 11.59 -6.70 -0.64
CA GLU A 41 11.86 -8.13 -0.41
C GLU A 41 11.68 -8.49 1.08
N ARG A 42 12.15 -7.63 1.99
CA ARG A 42 11.93 -7.77 3.43
C ARG A 42 10.44 -7.73 3.76
N ILE A 43 9.69 -6.76 3.25
CA ILE A 43 8.24 -6.68 3.46
C ILE A 43 7.57 -7.97 2.97
N PHE A 44 7.84 -8.36 1.72
CA PHE A 44 7.29 -9.56 1.11
C PHE A 44 7.56 -10.83 1.93
N ARG A 45 8.80 -11.02 2.36
CA ARG A 45 9.21 -12.20 3.15
C ARG A 45 8.47 -12.29 4.48
N TYR A 46 8.27 -11.18 5.18
CA TYR A 46 7.73 -11.19 6.54
C TYR A 46 6.22 -10.97 6.62
N THR A 47 5.61 -10.21 5.71
CA THR A 47 4.15 -10.02 5.70
C THR A 47 3.44 -11.17 5.04
N ARG A 48 4.06 -11.86 4.08
CA ARG A 48 3.41 -12.90 3.26
C ARG A 48 2.09 -12.41 2.64
N ALA A 49 2.00 -11.11 2.37
CA ALA A 49 0.81 -10.53 1.74
C ALA A 49 0.61 -11.16 0.36
N GLY A 50 -0.66 -11.40 0.02
CA GLY A 50 -1.02 -11.91 -1.30
C GLY A 50 -0.54 -10.96 -2.42
N PRO A 51 -0.21 -11.47 -3.61
CA PRO A 51 0.28 -10.60 -4.68
C PRO A 51 -0.69 -9.49 -5.12
N SER A 52 -1.99 -9.76 -5.05
CA SER A 52 -3.05 -8.78 -5.30
C SER A 52 -2.91 -7.53 -4.43
N VAL A 53 -2.39 -7.67 -3.20
CA VAL A 53 -2.09 -6.56 -2.31
C VAL A 53 -1.08 -5.60 -2.92
N TYR A 54 -0.05 -6.11 -3.60
CA TYR A 54 1.00 -5.26 -4.19
C TYR A 54 0.47 -4.52 -5.42
N VAL A 55 -0.38 -5.16 -6.22
CA VAL A 55 -1.07 -4.49 -7.34
C VAL A 55 -1.95 -3.37 -6.80
N VAL A 56 -2.75 -3.63 -5.76
CA VAL A 56 -3.61 -2.61 -5.12
C VAL A 56 -2.77 -1.50 -4.47
N ALA A 57 -1.66 -1.84 -3.82
CA ALA A 57 -0.74 -0.86 -3.25
C ALA A 57 -0.14 0.05 -4.34
N TYR A 58 0.16 -0.49 -5.52
CA TYR A 58 0.62 0.30 -6.66
C TYR A 58 -0.48 1.25 -7.18
N VAL A 59 -1.72 0.77 -7.30
CA VAL A 59 -2.88 1.64 -7.61
C VAL A 59 -3.02 2.76 -6.59
N TYR A 60 -2.80 2.47 -5.31
CA TYR A 60 -2.86 3.47 -4.24
C TYR A 60 -1.76 4.52 -4.34
N ILE A 61 -0.53 4.14 -4.66
CA ILE A 61 0.58 5.10 -4.85
C ILE A 61 0.28 6.05 -6.00
N ASP A 62 -0.21 5.52 -7.13
CA ASP A 62 -0.53 6.33 -8.30
C ASP A 62 -1.66 7.33 -8.00
N ARG A 63 -2.77 6.86 -7.41
CA ARG A 63 -3.87 7.73 -6.95
C ARG A 63 -3.41 8.76 -5.93
N PHE A 64 -2.52 8.38 -5.02
CA PHE A 64 -1.98 9.29 -4.00
C PHE A 64 -1.21 10.44 -4.64
N CYS A 65 -0.38 10.16 -5.64
CA CYS A 65 0.38 11.18 -6.37
C CYS A 65 -0.53 12.09 -7.20
N GLN A 66 -1.57 11.53 -7.84
CA GLN A 66 -2.56 12.30 -8.61
C GLN A 66 -3.37 13.25 -7.72
N ASN A 67 -3.78 12.80 -6.53
CA ASN A 67 -4.56 13.60 -5.59
C ASN A 67 -3.71 14.68 -4.89
N ASN A 68 -2.38 14.52 -4.85
CA ASN A 68 -1.45 15.39 -4.13
C ASN A 68 -0.35 15.89 -5.07
N PRO A 69 -0.63 16.83 -6.00
CA PRO A 69 0.32 17.28 -7.02
C PRO A 69 1.59 17.95 -6.46
N GLY A 70 1.57 18.38 -5.19
CA GLY A 70 2.74 18.91 -4.48
C GLY A 70 3.66 17.84 -3.89
N PHE A 71 3.24 16.57 -3.87
CA PHE A 71 4.04 15.47 -3.34
C PHE A 71 4.90 14.85 -4.45
N ARG A 72 6.19 14.65 -4.14
CA ARG A 72 7.13 13.96 -5.03
C ARG A 72 7.78 12.81 -4.27
N ILE A 73 7.79 11.63 -4.88
CA ILE A 73 8.44 10.46 -4.30
C ILE A 73 9.96 10.67 -4.39
N ASN A 74 10.61 10.62 -3.24
CA ASN A 74 12.04 10.82 -3.06
C ASN A 74 12.61 9.70 -2.18
N VAL A 75 13.93 9.56 -2.16
CA VAL A 75 14.64 8.55 -1.34
C VAL A 75 14.35 8.64 0.16
N THR A 76 13.95 9.82 0.65
CA THR A 76 13.62 10.03 2.07
C THR A 76 12.20 9.62 2.44
N ASN A 77 11.27 9.54 1.48
CA ASN A 77 9.85 9.30 1.76
C ASN A 77 9.33 7.95 1.26
N VAL A 78 10.01 7.37 0.29
CA VAL A 78 9.55 6.15 -0.40
C VAL A 78 9.41 4.95 0.55
N HIS A 79 10.32 4.74 1.52
CA HIS A 79 10.20 3.61 2.46
C HIS A 79 8.97 3.73 3.35
N ARG A 80 8.70 4.92 3.90
CA ARG A 80 7.51 5.17 4.73
C ARG A 80 6.23 5.08 3.91
N LEU A 81 6.24 5.59 2.67
CA LEU A 81 5.11 5.47 1.76
C LEU A 81 4.81 3.99 1.43
N LEU A 82 5.81 3.21 1.05
CA LEU A 82 5.65 1.81 0.66
C LEU A 82 5.07 0.93 1.77
N ILE A 83 5.61 0.98 2.98
CA ILE A 83 5.08 0.15 4.08
C ILE A 83 3.64 0.55 4.43
N THR A 84 3.33 1.85 4.35
CA THR A 84 1.99 2.35 4.65
C THR A 84 0.99 1.91 3.59
N THR A 85 1.31 2.04 2.30
CA THR A 85 0.42 1.67 1.21
C THR A 85 0.20 0.16 1.15
N ILE A 86 1.25 -0.64 1.34
CA ILE A 86 1.15 -2.11 1.39
C ILE A 86 0.32 -2.56 2.59
N MET A 87 0.53 -1.96 3.77
CA MET A 87 -0.26 -2.29 4.95
C MET A 87 -1.75 -1.97 4.74
N VAL A 88 -2.06 -0.78 4.25
CA VAL A 88 -3.46 -0.36 4.01
C VAL A 88 -4.11 -1.24 2.95
N ALA A 89 -3.37 -1.60 1.88
CA ALA A 89 -3.85 -2.53 0.87
C ALA A 89 -4.10 -3.94 1.44
N SER A 90 -3.19 -4.48 2.26
CA SER A 90 -3.36 -5.80 2.89
C SER A 90 -4.61 -5.82 3.77
N LYS A 91 -4.82 -4.77 4.58
CA LYS A 91 -6.03 -4.64 5.41
C LYS A 91 -7.33 -4.54 4.61
N TYR A 92 -7.28 -3.98 3.40
CA TYR A 92 -8.45 -3.78 2.56
C TYR A 92 -8.79 -5.01 1.71
N VAL A 93 -7.77 -5.71 1.22
CA VAL A 93 -7.91 -6.81 0.25
C VAL A 93 -7.99 -8.18 0.94
N GLU A 94 -7.29 -8.37 2.06
CA GLU A 94 -7.20 -9.67 2.72
C GLU A 94 -8.13 -9.73 3.94
N ASP A 95 -8.92 -10.80 4.04
CA ASP A 95 -9.80 -11.07 5.19
C ASP A 95 -9.01 -11.23 6.50
N MET A 96 -7.81 -11.83 6.40
CA MET A 96 -6.89 -12.04 7.52
C MET A 96 -5.65 -11.18 7.34
N ASN A 97 -5.49 -10.16 8.20
CA ASN A 97 -4.36 -9.24 8.14
C ASN A 97 -3.64 -9.09 9.49
N TYR A 98 -2.40 -8.62 9.45
CA TYR A 98 -1.62 -8.36 10.65
C TYR A 98 -1.94 -7.00 11.26
N ARG A 99 -1.76 -6.89 12.58
CA ARG A 99 -1.85 -5.61 13.30
C ARG A 99 -0.74 -4.65 12.86
N ASN A 100 -0.98 -3.35 13.02
CA ASN A 100 0.02 -2.31 12.72
C ASN A 100 1.34 -2.51 13.44
N SER A 101 1.32 -3.01 14.68
CA SER A 101 2.55 -3.28 15.43
C SER A 101 3.46 -4.29 14.73
N TYR A 102 2.90 -5.23 13.96
CA TYR A 102 3.67 -6.17 13.16
C TYR A 102 4.28 -5.48 11.93
N PHE A 103 3.46 -4.77 11.15
CA PHE A 103 3.94 -4.00 10.00
C PHE A 103 5.00 -2.96 10.39
N ALA A 104 4.86 -2.33 11.56
CA ALA A 104 5.82 -1.37 12.09
C ALA A 104 7.17 -2.04 12.35
N ARG A 105 7.18 -3.21 12.99
CA ARG A 105 8.40 -4.02 13.20
C ARG A 105 9.04 -4.43 11.87
N VAL A 106 8.24 -4.87 10.90
CA VAL A 106 8.74 -5.22 9.56
C VAL A 106 9.33 -3.99 8.86
N GLY A 107 8.67 -2.83 8.93
CA GLY A 107 9.13 -1.59 8.31
C GLY A 107 10.24 -0.85 9.07
N GLY A 108 10.62 -1.31 10.27
CA GLY A 108 11.61 -0.61 11.11
C GLY A 108 11.09 0.69 11.72
N LEU A 109 9.78 0.81 11.93
CA LEU A 109 9.10 1.97 12.51
C LEU A 109 8.57 1.64 13.90
N THR A 110 8.33 2.65 14.71
CA THR A 110 7.50 2.47 15.91
C THR A 110 6.04 2.28 15.52
N THR A 111 5.28 1.54 16.33
CA THR A 111 3.84 1.35 16.10
C THR A 111 3.11 2.69 16.03
N ASN A 112 3.49 3.66 16.87
CA ASN A 112 2.87 4.98 16.89
C ASN A 112 3.13 5.76 15.59
N GLU A 113 4.33 5.70 15.04
CA GLU A 113 4.62 6.30 13.74
C GLU A 113 3.77 5.69 12.64
N LEU A 114 3.72 4.35 12.56
CA LEU A 114 2.94 3.69 11.51
C LEU A 114 1.44 3.97 11.63
N ASN A 115 0.91 4.05 12.85
CA ASN A 115 -0.49 4.44 13.08
C ASN A 115 -0.79 5.85 12.55
N LYS A 116 0.13 6.81 12.77
CA LYS A 116 -0.01 8.18 12.25
C LYS A 116 0.08 8.22 10.72
N LEU A 117 1.03 7.47 10.15
CA LEU A 117 1.18 7.35 8.70
C LEU A 117 -0.07 6.78 8.05
N GLU A 118 -0.65 5.72 8.63
CA GLU A 118 -1.91 5.15 8.15
C GLU A 118 -3.04 6.18 8.16
N LEU A 119 -3.24 6.86 9.29
CA LEU A 119 -4.32 7.81 9.44
C LEU A 119 -4.21 8.96 8.42
N GLU A 120 -3.03 9.57 8.31
CA GLU A 120 -2.80 10.64 7.34
C GLU A 120 -2.92 10.14 5.89
N PHE A 121 -2.44 8.93 5.59
CA PHE A 121 -2.60 8.33 4.27
C PHE A 121 -4.08 8.20 3.89
N LEU A 122 -4.92 7.69 4.80
CA LEU A 122 -6.36 7.54 4.57
C LEU A 122 -7.05 8.88 4.34
N PHE A 123 -6.69 9.92 5.10
CA PHE A 123 -7.22 11.28 4.91
C PHE A 123 -6.79 11.88 3.58
N LEU A 124 -5.51 11.76 3.20
CA LEU A 124 -4.98 12.26 1.92
C LEU A 124 -5.57 11.52 0.72
N MET A 125 -6.01 10.27 0.91
CA MET A 125 -6.75 9.48 -0.08
C MET A 125 -8.26 9.77 -0.06
N GLY A 126 -8.76 10.54 0.90
CA GLY A 126 -10.19 10.77 1.10
C GLY A 126 -10.98 9.47 1.30
N PHE A 127 -10.35 8.45 1.89
CA PHE A 127 -10.90 7.10 2.10
C PHE A 127 -11.36 6.38 0.82
N LYS A 128 -10.89 6.80 -0.37
CA LYS A 128 -11.21 6.18 -1.67
C LYS A 128 -10.33 4.96 -1.98
N LEU A 129 -10.50 3.91 -1.17
CA LEU A 129 -9.71 2.67 -1.26
C LEU A 129 -10.25 1.63 -2.25
N HIS A 130 -11.51 1.76 -2.67
CA HIS A 130 -12.11 0.79 -3.57
C HIS A 130 -11.41 0.77 -4.94
N VAL A 131 -11.04 -0.43 -5.41
CA VAL A 131 -10.47 -0.67 -6.73
C VAL A 131 -11.42 -1.56 -7.50
N ASN A 132 -11.95 -1.05 -8.62
CA ASN A 132 -12.78 -1.83 -9.52
C ASN A 132 -11.97 -2.95 -10.16
N VAL A 133 -12.60 -4.08 -10.47
CA VAL A 133 -11.96 -5.22 -11.15
C VAL A 133 -11.30 -4.79 -12.46
N SER A 134 -11.98 -4.00 -13.29
CA SER A 134 -11.43 -3.50 -14.56
C SER A 134 -10.19 -2.62 -14.37
N VAL A 135 -10.12 -1.86 -13.28
CA VAL A 135 -8.93 -1.07 -12.93
C VAL A 135 -7.83 -2.02 -12.48
N PHE A 136 -8.13 -2.97 -11.59
CA PHE A 136 -7.16 -3.95 -11.12
C PHE A 136 -6.53 -4.73 -12.29
N GLU A 137 -7.34 -5.26 -13.20
CA GLU A 137 -6.89 -5.99 -14.40
C GLU A 137 -6.02 -5.12 -15.31
N SER A 138 -6.41 -3.85 -15.54
CA SER A 138 -5.61 -2.90 -16.30
C SER A 138 -4.21 -2.68 -15.70
N TYR A 139 -4.11 -2.57 -14.37
CA TYR A 139 -2.84 -2.44 -13.67
C TYR A 139 -2.02 -3.74 -13.69
N CYS A 140 -2.64 -4.92 -13.62
CA CYS A 140 -1.95 -6.20 -13.82
C CYS A 140 -1.32 -6.25 -15.21
N CYS A 141 -2.10 -6.01 -16.27
CA CYS A 141 -1.61 -5.98 -17.65
C CYS A 141 -0.47 -4.97 -17.84
N HIS A 142 -0.58 -3.79 -17.22
CA HIS A 142 0.46 -2.77 -17.27
C HIS A 142 1.76 -3.26 -16.62
N LEU A 143 1.69 -3.82 -15.41
CA LEU A 143 2.86 -4.33 -14.69
C LEU A 143 3.51 -5.51 -15.42
N GLU A 144 2.72 -6.45 -15.95
CA GLU A 144 3.23 -7.56 -16.75
C GLU A 144 4.02 -7.09 -17.98
N ARG A 145 3.52 -6.05 -18.64
CA ARG A 145 4.21 -5.45 -19.80
C ARG A 145 5.55 -4.83 -19.40
N GLU A 146 5.57 -4.01 -18.36
CA GLU A 146 6.79 -3.34 -17.90
C GLU A 146 7.85 -4.34 -17.44
N VAL A 147 7.43 -5.41 -16.76
CA VAL A 147 8.33 -6.46 -16.29
C VAL A 147 8.82 -7.36 -17.42
N GLY A 148 8.04 -7.52 -18.49
CA GLY A 148 8.45 -8.19 -19.72
C GLY A 148 9.57 -7.46 -20.48
N ILE A 149 9.65 -6.12 -20.34
CA ILE A 149 10.66 -5.28 -21.01
C ILE A 149 11.94 -5.13 -20.14
N GLY A 150 11.79 -5.15 -18.81
CA GLY A 150 12.88 -4.90 -17.85
C GLY A 150 13.77 -6.09 -17.48
N GLY A 151 13.63 -7.26 -18.13
CA GLY A 151 14.42 -8.44 -17.80
C GLY A 151 13.92 -9.17 -16.54
N GLY A 152 12.76 -9.80 -16.67
CA GLY A 152 12.46 -11.08 -16.00
C GLY A 152 12.23 -11.07 -14.49
N TYR A 153 11.09 -10.57 -14.04
CA TYR A 153 10.41 -11.13 -12.86
C TYR A 153 9.10 -11.77 -13.33
N GLN A 154 9.04 -13.10 -13.38
CA GLN A 154 7.81 -13.83 -13.70
C GLN A 154 6.78 -13.56 -12.59
N ILE A 155 5.94 -12.53 -12.77
CA ILE A 155 4.86 -12.20 -11.84
C ILE A 155 4.02 -13.47 -11.66
N GLU A 156 3.59 -14.09 -12.77
CA GLU A 156 2.68 -15.24 -12.76
C GLU A 156 3.22 -16.48 -12.02
N SER A 157 4.52 -16.80 -12.11
CA SER A 157 5.12 -17.90 -11.34
C SER A 157 5.23 -17.58 -9.85
N THR A 158 5.47 -16.31 -9.51
CA THR A 158 5.51 -15.86 -8.11
C THR A 158 4.11 -15.76 -7.51
N LEU A 159 3.08 -15.45 -8.32
CA LEU A 159 1.67 -15.50 -7.95
C LEU A 159 1.28 -16.92 -7.53
N ARG A 160 1.56 -17.91 -8.40
CA ARG A 160 1.26 -19.32 -8.11
C ARG A 160 2.04 -19.87 -6.92
N CYS A 161 3.35 -19.58 -6.81
CA CYS A 161 4.12 -20.03 -5.66
C CYS A 161 3.69 -19.36 -4.34
N ALA A 162 3.25 -18.09 -4.37
CA ALA A 162 2.73 -17.42 -3.17
C ALA A 162 1.36 -17.98 -2.74
N GLU A 163 0.49 -18.33 -3.69
CA GLU A 163 -0.78 -19.02 -3.43
C GLU A 163 -0.58 -20.42 -2.84
N GLU A 164 0.40 -21.18 -3.34
CA GLU A 164 0.78 -22.49 -2.79
C GLU A 164 1.38 -22.40 -1.37
N ILE A 165 2.11 -21.33 -1.04
CA ILE A 165 2.66 -21.13 0.31
C ILE A 165 1.56 -20.71 1.29
N LYS A 166 0.59 -19.89 0.84
CA LYS A 166 -0.53 -19.41 1.67
C LYS A 166 -1.50 -20.55 1.98
N THR A 167 -1.85 -21.38 0.99
CA THR A 167 -2.72 -22.56 1.17
C THR A 167 -2.13 -23.58 2.13
N ARG A 168 -0.83 -23.91 2.02
CA ARG A 168 -0.17 -24.88 2.93
C ARG A 168 -0.08 -24.37 4.38
N GLN A 169 0.02 -23.06 4.60
CA GLN A 169 0.14 -22.49 5.95
C GLN A 169 -1.21 -22.23 6.62
N ASP A 170 -2.26 -21.97 5.84
CA ASP A 170 -3.63 -21.90 6.36
C ASP A 170 -4.11 -23.30 6.82
N GLU A 171 -3.67 -24.38 6.15
CA GLU A 171 -3.88 -25.76 6.62
C GLU A 171 -3.15 -26.04 7.96
N ASP A 172 -1.87 -25.68 8.08
CA ASP A 172 -1.08 -25.87 9.32
C ASP A 172 -1.62 -25.03 10.51
N ARG A 173 -2.14 -23.82 10.26
CA ARG A 173 -2.78 -22.99 11.29
C ARG A 173 -4.11 -23.58 11.73
N ARG A 174 -4.91 -24.07 10.78
CA ARG A 174 -6.20 -24.70 11.06
C ARG A 174 -6.00 -26.00 11.84
N TYR A 175 -4.97 -26.79 11.52
CA TYR A 175 -4.59 -27.99 12.27
C TYR A 175 -4.17 -27.67 13.72
N ASN A 176 -3.32 -26.65 13.91
CA ASN A 176 -2.91 -26.22 15.25
C ASN A 176 -4.04 -25.61 16.09
N GLN A 177 -5.04 -24.98 15.45
CA GLN A 177 -6.21 -24.45 16.14
C GLN A 177 -7.20 -25.54 16.54
N PHE A 178 -7.33 -26.63 15.77
CA PHE A 178 -8.13 -27.80 16.17
C PHE A 178 -7.42 -28.68 17.19
N ALA A 179 -6.09 -28.81 17.12
CA ALA A 179 -5.31 -29.55 18.12
C ALA A 179 -5.36 -28.91 19.52
N GLY A 180 -5.54 -27.58 19.62
CA GLY A 180 -5.67 -26.86 20.88
C GLY A 180 -7.07 -26.92 21.54
N VAL A 181 -8.08 -27.50 20.87
CA VAL A 181 -9.46 -27.64 21.39
C VAL A 181 -9.76 -29.07 21.84
N LEU A 182 -8.82 -30.00 21.62
CA LEU A 182 -8.95 -31.44 21.91
C LEU A 182 -8.11 -31.92 23.10
N LEU A 183 -7.67 -30.99 23.97
CA LEU A 183 -7.08 -31.26 25.29
C LEU A 183 -7.92 -30.55 26.37
#